data_AF-A0A439KD86-F1
#
_entry.id   AF-A0A439KD86-F1
#
_cell.length_a   1.000
_cell.length_b   1.000
_cell.length_c   1.000
_cell.angle_alpha   90.00
_cell.angle_beta   90.00
_cell.angle_gamma   90.00
#
_symmetry.space_group_name_H-M   'P 1'
#
loop_
_entity.id
_entity.type
_entity.pdbx_description
1 polymer ?
#
loop_
_entity_poly.entity_id
_entity_poly.type
_entity_poly.pdbx_seq_one_letter_code
_entity_poly.pdbx_strand_id
1 'polypeptide(L)'
;IVWSTRASLIEQDSGGKIKFIWDQGLISPGALAVLKGNPGGKDAAMKFIASAQDPEKQLVMFDKLGQGPANPATDALIPADKKRINPVDPENMKKQIA
;
A
#
# COMPACT_ATOMS: atom_id res chain seq x y z
N ILE A 1 -4.09 9.42 15.14
CA ILE A 1 -3.81 9.02 13.74
C ILE A 1 -3.75 7.50 13.66
N VAL A 2 -4.24 6.87 12.59
CA VAL A 2 -4.24 5.41 12.39
C VAL A 2 -3.84 5.12 10.95
N TRP A 3 -3.16 3.99 10.71
CA TRP A 3 -2.85 3.54 9.35
C TRP A 3 -4.13 3.25 8.57
N SER A 4 -4.20 3.71 7.31
CA SER A 4 -5.38 3.54 6.44
C SER A 4 -5.80 2.07 6.30
N THR A 5 -4.84 1.15 6.25
CA THR A 5 -5.09 -0.30 6.25
C THR A 5 -5.92 -0.78 7.45
N ARG A 6 -5.76 -0.16 8.62
CA ARG A 6 -6.54 -0.47 9.83
C ARG A 6 -7.83 0.33 9.87
N ALA A 7 -7.82 1.56 9.35
CA ALA A 7 -9.00 2.39 9.23
C ALA A 7 -10.07 1.74 8.33
N SER A 8 -9.65 1.18 7.18
CA SER A 8 -10.54 0.47 6.26
C SER A 8 -11.18 -0.76 6.90
N LEU A 9 -10.44 -1.52 7.71
CA LEU A 9 -10.98 -2.64 8.46
C LEU A 9 -11.99 -2.19 9.52
N ILE A 10 -11.69 -1.12 10.27
CA ILE A 10 -12.63 -0.54 11.23
C ILE A 10 -13.93 -0.09 10.54
N GLU A 11 -13.82 0.54 9.37
CA GLU A 11 -15.00 0.94 8.59
C GLU A 11 -15.82 -0.27 8.14
N GLN A 12 -15.17 -1.31 7.63
CA GLN A 12 -15.82 -2.56 7.23
C GLN A 12 -16.49 -3.26 8.42
N ASP A 13 -15.76 -3.51 9.51
CA ASP A 13 -16.21 -4.29 10.67
C ASP A 13 -17.30 -3.57 11.46
N SER A 14 -17.28 -2.23 11.44
CA SER A 14 -18.34 -1.42 12.05
C SER A 14 -19.62 -1.33 11.19
N GLY A 15 -19.63 -1.94 9.99
CA GLY A 15 -20.71 -1.79 9.02
C GLY A 15 -20.89 -0.33 8.56
N GLY A 16 -19.79 0.43 8.49
CA GLY A 16 -19.77 1.83 8.08
C GLY A 16 -20.23 2.83 9.15
N LYS A 17 -20.42 2.40 10.40
CA LYS A 17 -20.74 3.30 11.52
C LYS A 17 -19.56 4.20 11.89
N ILE A 18 -18.35 3.67 11.73
CA ILE A 18 -17.11 4.43 11.84
C ILE A 18 -16.53 4.53 10.44
N LYS A 19 -16.15 5.73 10.00
CA LYS A 19 -15.59 5.97 8.67
C LYS A 19 -14.27 6.70 8.77
N PHE A 20 -13.45 6.60 7.73
CA PHE A 20 -12.24 7.41 7.61
C PHE A 20 -12.27 8.30 6.36
N ILE A 21 -11.55 9.42 6.45
CA ILE A 21 -11.33 10.36 5.34
C ILE A 21 -9.85 10.42 5.01
N TRP A 22 -9.53 10.89 3.80
CA TRP A 22 -8.15 11.08 3.36
C TRP A 22 -7.66 12.51 3.58
N ASP A 23 -8.57 13.46 3.76
CA ASP A 23 -8.28 14.88 3.95
C ASP A 23 -7.34 15.10 5.13
N GLN A 24 -6.21 15.76 4.85
CA GLN A 24 -5.11 16.00 5.80
C GLN A 24 -4.49 14.71 6.38
N GLY A 25 -4.67 13.57 5.71
CA GLY A 25 -3.95 12.35 6.02
C GLY A 25 -2.45 12.50 5.73
N LEU A 26 -1.63 11.61 6.30
CA LEU A 26 -0.20 11.54 6.01
C LEU A 26 0.07 10.37 5.07
N ILE A 27 0.74 10.65 3.94
CA ILE A 27 1.21 9.61 3.03
C ILE A 27 2.71 9.39 3.26
N SER A 28 3.10 8.13 3.44
CA SER A 28 4.48 7.77 3.73
C SER A 28 4.86 6.51 2.94
N PRO A 29 5.93 6.55 2.13
CA PRO A 29 6.38 5.38 1.39
C PRO A 29 7.05 4.37 2.33
N GLY A 30 6.69 3.09 2.16
CA GLY A 30 7.47 1.99 2.73
C GLY A 30 8.72 1.72 1.87
N ALA A 31 9.81 1.31 2.50
CA ALA A 31 11.05 0.96 1.81
C ALA A 31 11.61 -0.38 2.31
N LEU A 32 12.24 -1.12 1.39
CA LEU A 32 13.06 -2.28 1.71
C LEU A 32 14.53 -1.89 1.58
N ALA A 33 15.34 -2.27 2.56
CA ALA A 33 16.79 -2.00 2.59
C ALA A 33 17.58 -3.30 2.74
N VAL A 34 18.76 -3.35 2.14
CA VAL A 34 19.71 -4.47 2.28
C VAL A 34 20.75 -4.10 3.33
N LEU A 35 20.73 -4.80 4.47
CA LEU A 35 21.70 -4.57 5.54
C LEU A 35 23.09 -5.08 5.14
N LYS A 36 24.12 -4.32 5.55
CA LYS A 36 25.52 -4.71 5.40
C LYS A 36 25.79 -5.99 6.21
N GLY A 37 26.43 -6.97 5.58
CA GLY A 37 26.75 -8.25 6.23
C GLY A 37 25.53 -9.15 6.46
N ASN A 38 24.41 -8.95 5.75
CA ASN A 38 23.26 -9.83 5.90
C ASN A 38 23.62 -11.30 5.54
N PRO A 39 23.17 -12.29 6.33
CA PRO A 39 23.59 -13.68 6.19
C PRO A 39 23.05 -14.36 4.91
N GLY A 40 22.01 -13.80 4.29
CA GLY A 40 21.45 -14.29 3.03
C GLY A 40 22.22 -13.84 1.78
N GLY A 41 23.20 -12.94 1.93
CA GLY A 41 23.96 -12.37 0.84
C GLY A 41 23.18 -11.31 0.04
N LYS A 42 23.95 -10.39 -0.57
CA LYS A 42 23.40 -9.29 -1.38
C LYS A 42 22.50 -9.80 -2.52
N ASP A 43 22.94 -10.82 -3.24
CA ASP A 43 22.26 -11.26 -4.46
C ASP A 43 20.87 -11.84 -4.19
N ALA A 44 20.71 -12.64 -3.13
CA ALA A 44 19.41 -13.16 -2.74
C ALA A 44 18.47 -12.04 -2.31
N ALA A 45 18.97 -11.08 -1.51
CA ALA A 45 18.19 -9.92 -1.09
C ALA A 45 17.72 -9.07 -2.27
N MET A 46 18.61 -8.80 -3.24
CA MET A 46 18.24 -8.03 -4.44
C MET A 46 17.25 -8.78 -5.34
N LYS A 47 17.38 -10.10 -5.50
CA LYS A 47 16.38 -10.93 -6.21
C LYS A 47 15.00 -10.85 -5.55
N PHE A 48 14.96 -10.86 -4.22
CA PHE A 48 13.71 -10.68 -3.48
C PHE A 48 13.10 -9.29 -3.70
N ILE A 49 13.89 -8.22 -3.58
CA ILE A 49 13.43 -6.84 -3.82
C ILE A 49 12.91 -6.68 -5.25
N ALA A 50 13.59 -7.27 -6.24
CA ALA A 50 13.10 -7.28 -7.62
C ALA A 50 11.74 -8.00 -7.73
N SER A 51 11.59 -9.16 -7.08
CA SER A 51 10.32 -9.89 -7.04
C SER A 51 9.20 -9.10 -6.36
N ALA A 52 9.49 -8.28 -5.34
CA ALA A 52 8.49 -7.47 -4.63
C ALA A 52 7.97 -6.26 -5.44
N GLN A 53 8.62 -5.92 -6.56
CA GLN A 53 8.21 -4.84 -7.46
C GLN A 53 7.27 -5.29 -8.58
N ASP A 54 7.05 -6.60 -8.71
CA ASP A 54 6.16 -7.17 -9.72
C ASP A 54 4.72 -6.64 -9.55
N PRO A 55 4.08 -6.12 -10.61
CA PRO A 55 2.77 -5.49 -10.49
C PRO A 55 1.66 -6.40 -9.97
N GLU A 56 1.64 -7.67 -10.39
CA GLU A 56 0.61 -8.63 -9.99
C GLU A 56 0.79 -9.04 -8.53
N LYS A 57 2.04 -9.21 -8.06
CA LYS A 57 2.30 -9.45 -6.64
C LYS A 57 1.92 -8.27 -5.76
N GLN A 58 2.13 -7.03 -6.22
CA GLN A 58 1.64 -5.86 -5.49
C GLN A 58 0.11 -5.77 -5.48
N LEU A 59 -0.57 -6.19 -6.55
CA LEU A 59 -2.04 -6.31 -6.55
C LEU A 59 -2.50 -7.32 -5.49
N VAL A 60 -1.85 -8.47 -5.37
CA VAL A 60 -2.14 -9.45 -4.31
C VAL A 60 -1.93 -8.83 -2.92
N MET A 61 -0.86 -8.06 -2.72
CA MET A 61 -0.61 -7.35 -1.46
C MET A 61 -1.72 -6.35 -1.12
N PHE A 62 -2.15 -5.58 -2.12
CA PHE A 62 -3.27 -4.65 -1.99
C PHE A 62 -4.57 -5.38 -1.64
N ASP A 63 -4.90 -6.45 -2.34
CA ASP A 63 -6.12 -7.23 -2.13
C ASP A 63 -6.19 -7.90 -0.75
N LYS A 64 -5.04 -8.33 -0.22
CA LYS A 64 -4.98 -9.03 1.06
C LYS A 64 -4.86 -8.09 2.26
N LEU A 65 -4.17 -6.96 2.10
CA LEU A 65 -3.75 -6.12 3.22
C LEU A 65 -4.13 -4.63 3.08
N GLY A 66 -4.66 -4.22 1.93
CA GLY A 66 -5.01 -2.82 1.64
C GLY A 66 -3.80 -1.90 1.49
N GLN A 67 -2.60 -2.46 1.31
CA GLN A 67 -1.38 -1.67 1.13
C GLN A 67 -1.36 -1.11 -0.29
N GLY A 68 -1.40 0.21 -0.42
CA GLY A 68 -1.31 0.88 -1.72
C GLY A 68 -0.03 0.48 -2.45
N PRO A 69 -0.09 0.21 -3.77
CA PRO A 69 1.08 -0.19 -4.53
C PRO A 69 2.11 0.94 -4.61
N ALA A 70 3.39 0.57 -4.71
CA ALA A 70 4.46 1.52 -5.00
C ALA A 70 4.80 1.56 -6.50
N ASN A 71 4.43 0.51 -7.25
CA ASN A 71 4.59 0.45 -8.69
C ASN A 71 3.33 0.99 -9.40
N PRO A 72 3.41 2.10 -10.15
CA PRO A 72 2.25 2.68 -10.85
C PRO A 72 1.58 1.73 -11.85
N ALA A 73 2.31 0.73 -12.37
CA ALA A 73 1.72 -0.28 -13.24
C ALA A 73 0.64 -1.12 -12.53
N THR A 74 0.69 -1.24 -11.20
CA THR A 74 -0.34 -1.94 -10.41
C THR A 74 -1.62 -1.12 -10.29
N ASP A 75 -1.56 0.22 -10.34
CA ASP A 75 -2.76 1.06 -10.23
C ASP A 75 -3.77 0.78 -11.35
N ALA A 76 -3.28 0.44 -12.55
CA ALA A 76 -4.12 0.05 -13.69
C ALA A 76 -4.83 -1.30 -13.48
N LEU A 77 -4.36 -2.12 -12.55
CA LEU A 77 -4.92 -3.44 -12.24
C LEU A 77 -5.92 -3.41 -11.09
N ILE A 78 -5.97 -2.31 -10.32
CA ILE A 78 -6.87 -2.19 -9.16
C ILE A 78 -8.33 -2.01 -9.63
N PRO A 79 -9.26 -2.88 -9.18
CA PRO A 79 -10.69 -2.73 -9.46
C PRO A 79 -11.26 -1.37 -9.01
N ALA A 80 -12.20 -0.83 -9.78
CA ALA A 80 -12.76 0.51 -9.56
C ALA A 80 -13.41 0.67 -8.17
N ASP A 81 -14.04 -0.38 -7.64
CA ASP A 81 -14.68 -0.41 -6.33
C ASP A 81 -13.67 -0.36 -5.17
N LYS A 82 -12.39 -0.71 -5.40
CA LYS A 82 -11.34 -0.65 -4.39
C LYS A 82 -10.54 0.65 -4.38
N LYS A 83 -10.72 1.53 -5.37
CA LYS A 83 -10.02 2.83 -5.44
C LYS A 83 -10.23 3.68 -4.19
N ARG A 84 -11.40 3.60 -3.54
CA ARG A 84 -11.72 4.35 -2.32
C ARG A 84 -10.77 4.08 -1.15
N ILE A 85 -10.23 2.86 -1.05
CA ILE A 85 -9.33 2.45 0.04
C ILE A 85 -7.85 2.47 -0.38
N ASN A 86 -7.55 2.77 -1.65
CA ASN A 86 -6.18 2.87 -2.13
C ASN A 86 -5.55 4.24 -1.76
N PRO A 87 -4.53 4.30 -0.89
CA PRO A 87 -3.91 5.57 -0.50
C PRO A 87 -3.18 6.28 -1.65
N VAL A 88 -2.79 5.56 -2.70
CA VAL A 88 -2.08 6.13 -3.87
C VAL A 88 -2.98 6.35 -5.08
N ASP A 89 -4.29 6.04 -4.99
CA ASP A 89 -5.22 6.47 -6.04
C ASP A 89 -5.16 8.00 -6.16
N PRO A 90 -5.07 8.58 -7.38
CA PRO A 90 -4.87 10.02 -7.57
C PRO A 90 -5.86 10.89 -6.80
N GLU A 91 -7.12 10.45 -6.66
CA GLU A 91 -8.16 11.20 -5.95
C GLU A 91 -7.98 11.21 -4.43
N ASN A 92 -7.31 10.19 -3.88
CA ASN A 92 -6.99 10.08 -2.46
C ASN A 92 -5.62 10.68 -2.15
N MET A 93 -4.63 10.49 -3.03
CA MET A 93 -3.27 10.98 -2.86
C MET A 93 -3.23 12.51 -2.75
N LYS A 94 -4.02 13.23 -3.57
CA LYS A 94 -4.11 14.70 -3.54
C LYS A 94 -4.68 15.29 -2.25
N LYS A 95 -5.29 14.47 -1.39
CA LYS A 95 -5.89 14.90 -0.12
C LYS A 95 -4.92 14.76 1.07
N GLN A 96 -3.81 14.07 0.85
CA GLN A 96 -2.83 13.75 1.87
C GLN A 96 -1.60 14.68 1.79
N ILE A 97 -0.86 14.73 2.89
CA ILE A 97 0.38 15.50 3.06
C ILE A 97 1.55 14.52 3.04
N ALA A 98 2.58 14.82 2.24
CA ALA A 98 3.81 14.03 2.10
C ALA A 98 4.94 14.62 2.95
#